data_AF-A0A7S2CJX3-F1
#
_entry.id   AF-A0A7S2CJX3-F1
#
_cell.length_a   1.000
_cell.length_b   1.000
_cell.length_c   1.000
_cell.angle_alpha   90.00
_cell.angle_beta   90.00
_cell.angle_gamma   90.00
#
_symmetry.space_group_name_H-M   'P 1'
#
loop_
_entity.id
_entity.type
_entity.pdbx_description
1 polymer ?
#
loop_
_entity_poly.entity_id
_entity_poly.type
_entity_poly.pdbx_seq_one_letter_code
_entity_poly.pdbx_strand_id
1 'polypeptide(L)'
;RRPAPPTLKLVKGGKELSVMWTCPERIDKQTGFIYDEASQTHPIQTYRVQLIGCYPDVDAVDHFVESGEVPQLRDPRSRPKENTMNVGDLRGWRYYRAFVQAFSEAGASGWSLPSAVVRSPANVPDAVMDLELIRATPSTLLFEWSCPPGNGEAVTHFLLGWSEHEVLRGWNGGSPAAPPEMEDEGSAEPESASIEGGSGHKRLALHECEHETGRFRCEIESLQPASHYLARVR
;
A
#
# COMPACT_ATOMS: atom_id res chain seq x y z
N ARG A 1 -21.98 19.70 -20.05
CA ARG A 1 -21.09 20.84 -19.71
C ARG A 1 -19.86 20.34 -18.98
N ARG A 2 -18.70 21.00 -19.15
CA ARG A 2 -17.47 20.68 -18.38
C ARG A 2 -17.65 21.13 -16.91
N PRO A 3 -17.34 20.29 -15.92
CA PRO A 3 -17.34 20.69 -14.51
C PRO A 3 -16.30 21.78 -14.19
N ALA A 4 -16.56 22.55 -13.13
CA ALA A 4 -15.57 23.43 -12.53
C ALA A 4 -14.39 22.60 -11.95
N PRO A 5 -13.21 23.21 -11.72
CA PRO A 5 -12.11 22.51 -11.08
C PRO A 5 -12.54 21.97 -9.70
N PRO A 6 -12.26 20.70 -9.39
CA PRO A 6 -12.61 20.13 -8.09
C PRO A 6 -11.72 20.71 -6.97
N THR A 7 -12.21 20.62 -5.75
CA THR A 7 -11.45 20.93 -4.53
C THR A 7 -10.91 19.64 -3.91
N LEU A 8 -9.63 19.64 -3.52
CA LEU A 8 -9.01 18.55 -2.76
C LEU A 8 -8.84 18.95 -1.30
N LYS A 9 -9.16 18.03 -0.37
CA LYS A 9 -8.87 18.17 1.06
C LYS A 9 -8.36 16.88 1.66
N LEU A 10 -7.33 16.97 2.51
CA LEU A 10 -6.94 15.85 3.37
C LEU A 10 -7.98 15.67 4.48
N VAL A 11 -8.39 14.44 4.70
CA VAL A 11 -9.35 14.03 5.74
C VAL A 11 -8.77 12.87 6.54
N LYS A 12 -9.44 12.49 7.64
CA LYS A 12 -9.03 11.41 8.55
C LYS A 12 -7.55 11.47 8.97
N GLY A 13 -7.08 12.66 9.36
CA GLY A 13 -5.69 12.86 9.80
C GLY A 13 -4.64 12.74 8.68
N GLY A 14 -5.04 12.91 7.42
CA GLY A 14 -4.13 12.88 6.27
C GLY A 14 -3.98 11.52 5.59
N LYS A 15 -4.76 10.52 6.01
CA LYS A 15 -4.79 9.18 5.41
C LYS A 15 -5.68 9.07 4.17
N GLU A 16 -6.58 10.03 3.99
CA GLU A 16 -7.54 10.07 2.89
C GLU A 16 -7.58 11.46 2.23
N LEU A 17 -7.84 11.47 0.93
CA LEU A 17 -8.13 12.67 0.15
C LEU A 17 -9.60 12.67 -0.23
N SER A 18 -10.28 13.77 0.09
CA SER A 18 -11.65 14.03 -0.33
C SER A 18 -11.63 14.97 -1.54
N VAL A 19 -12.08 14.44 -2.68
CA VAL A 19 -12.30 15.19 -3.92
C VAL A 19 -13.73 15.70 -3.91
N MET A 20 -13.94 17.01 -4.00
CA MET A 20 -15.28 17.61 -3.97
C MET A 20 -15.51 18.48 -5.21
N TRP A 21 -16.73 18.45 -5.76
CA TRP A 21 -17.11 19.27 -6.90
C TRP A 21 -18.60 19.59 -6.90
N THR A 22 -18.95 20.71 -7.53
CA THR A 22 -20.36 21.10 -7.69
C THR A 22 -20.93 20.55 -9.00
N CYS A 23 -22.18 20.08 -8.95
CA CYS A 23 -22.94 19.80 -10.16
C CYS A 23 -23.15 21.11 -10.95
N PRO A 24 -22.81 21.17 -12.26
CA PRO A 24 -23.04 22.37 -13.06
C PRO A 24 -24.51 22.55 -13.46
N GLU A 25 -25.37 21.55 -13.26
CA GLU A 25 -26.82 21.67 -13.47
C GLU A 25 -27.44 22.50 -12.34
N ARG A 26 -28.35 23.43 -12.69
CA ARG A 26 -29.11 24.18 -11.69
C ARG A 26 -30.39 23.44 -11.36
N ILE A 27 -30.89 23.66 -10.15
CA ILE A 27 -32.20 23.14 -9.73
C ILE A 27 -33.19 24.29 -9.62
N ASP A 28 -34.32 24.13 -10.30
CA ASP A 28 -35.53 24.91 -10.11
C ASP A 28 -36.31 24.35 -8.93
N LYS A 29 -37.04 25.23 -8.28
CA LYS A 29 -37.99 24.81 -7.24
C LYS A 29 -39.34 24.39 -7.81
N GLN A 30 -39.72 24.84 -9.01
CA GLN A 30 -41.02 24.56 -9.63
C GLN A 30 -40.94 23.47 -10.71
N THR A 31 -39.87 23.45 -11.51
CA THR A 31 -39.71 22.50 -12.63
C THR A 31 -38.72 21.36 -12.36
N GLY A 32 -38.08 21.30 -11.18
CA GLY A 32 -37.07 20.29 -10.86
C GLY A 32 -35.67 20.70 -11.38
N PHE A 33 -34.79 19.78 -11.75
CA PHE A 33 -33.50 20.18 -12.35
C PHE A 33 -33.76 21.02 -13.61
N ILE A 34 -33.34 22.30 -13.60
CA ILE A 34 -33.52 23.20 -14.74
C ILE A 34 -32.55 22.79 -15.83
N TYR A 35 -33.17 22.29 -16.88
CA TYR A 35 -32.75 22.39 -18.26
C TYR A 35 -32.34 23.83 -18.60
N ASP A 36 -31.08 24.06 -18.94
CA ASP A 36 -30.82 25.15 -19.87
C ASP A 36 -31.31 24.70 -21.25
N GLU A 37 -32.56 25.04 -21.58
CA GLU A 37 -33.22 24.65 -22.84
C GLU A 37 -32.42 25.04 -24.09
N ALA A 38 -31.55 26.06 -24.00
CA ALA A 38 -30.73 26.50 -25.11
C ALA A 38 -29.43 25.70 -25.30
N SER A 39 -28.97 24.92 -24.29
CA SER A 39 -27.63 24.31 -24.34
C SER A 39 -27.50 22.90 -23.77
N GLN A 40 -28.54 22.34 -23.16
CA GLN A 40 -28.49 21.01 -22.55
C GLN A 40 -29.51 20.06 -23.18
N THR A 41 -29.02 19.01 -23.83
CA THR A 41 -29.85 17.97 -24.48
C THR A 41 -30.14 16.79 -23.57
N HIS A 42 -29.21 16.43 -22.67
CA HIS A 42 -29.31 15.26 -21.80
C HIS A 42 -28.82 15.58 -20.37
N PRO A 43 -29.41 14.95 -19.34
CA PRO A 43 -29.01 15.14 -17.96
C PRO A 43 -27.69 14.40 -17.64
N ILE A 44 -26.87 14.97 -16.75
CA ILE A 44 -25.64 14.34 -16.24
C ILE A 44 -26.01 13.16 -15.35
N GLN A 45 -25.66 11.96 -15.75
CA GLN A 45 -25.97 10.74 -15.02
C GLN A 45 -24.88 10.39 -14.01
N THR A 46 -23.62 10.53 -14.42
CA THR A 46 -22.46 10.15 -13.61
C THR A 46 -21.31 11.12 -13.79
N TYR A 47 -20.38 11.09 -12.84
CA TYR A 47 -19.07 11.73 -12.95
C TYR A 47 -18.00 10.67 -12.94
N ARG A 48 -16.97 10.89 -13.75
CA ARG A 48 -15.69 10.22 -13.55
C ARG A 48 -14.76 11.18 -12.85
N VAL A 49 -14.16 10.72 -11.76
CA VAL A 49 -13.16 11.45 -10.99
C VAL A 49 -11.83 10.75 -11.18
N GLN A 50 -10.78 11.51 -11.43
CA GLN A 50 -9.43 10.99 -11.55
C GLN A 50 -8.53 11.73 -10.59
N LEU A 51 -7.86 10.99 -9.71
CA LEU A 51 -6.84 11.47 -8.81
C LEU A 51 -5.48 11.01 -9.34
N ILE A 52 -4.58 11.95 -9.57
CA ILE A 52 -3.22 11.66 -10.02
C ILE A 52 -2.27 12.03 -8.89
N GLY A 53 -1.51 11.05 -8.41
CA GLY A 53 -0.36 11.24 -7.54
C GLY A 53 0.91 11.40 -8.38
N CYS A 54 1.66 12.46 -8.16
CA CYS A 54 2.94 12.73 -8.82
C CYS A 54 4.06 13.01 -7.81
N TYR A 55 5.30 12.76 -8.24
CA TYR A 55 6.47 13.40 -7.66
C TYR A 55 6.43 14.90 -8.03
N PRO A 56 7.16 15.82 -7.37
CA PRO A 56 7.29 17.19 -7.85
C PRO A 56 7.78 17.30 -9.31
N ASP A 57 8.32 16.23 -9.88
CA ASP A 57 8.57 16.06 -11.31
C ASP A 57 7.33 15.51 -12.03
N VAL A 58 6.77 16.33 -12.92
CA VAL A 58 5.55 16.06 -13.71
C VAL A 58 5.78 15.08 -14.87
N ASP A 59 7.04 14.77 -15.22
CA ASP A 59 7.39 13.85 -16.30
C ASP A 59 7.84 12.47 -15.79
N ALA A 60 7.89 12.28 -14.47
CA ALA A 60 8.25 11.00 -13.87
C ALA A 60 7.21 9.91 -14.20
N VAL A 61 7.63 8.75 -14.68
CA VAL A 61 6.74 7.67 -15.15
C VAL A 61 5.89 7.05 -14.01
N ASP A 62 6.23 7.31 -12.74
CA ASP A 62 5.54 6.79 -11.54
C ASP A 62 4.35 7.68 -11.13
N HIS A 63 3.45 7.96 -12.08
CA HIS A 63 2.16 8.58 -11.79
C HIS A 63 1.20 7.51 -11.25
N PHE A 64 0.78 7.65 -10.00
CA PHE A 64 -0.35 6.88 -9.48
C PHE A 64 -1.65 7.49 -10.01
N VAL A 65 -2.52 6.68 -10.60
CA VAL A 65 -3.83 7.14 -11.07
C VAL A 65 -4.91 6.31 -10.41
N GLU A 66 -5.71 6.94 -9.57
CA GLU A 66 -6.96 6.38 -9.05
C GLU A 66 -8.13 7.01 -9.80
N SER A 67 -9.11 6.19 -10.17
CA SER A 67 -10.32 6.70 -10.81
C SER A 67 -11.57 6.08 -10.21
N GLY A 68 -12.61 6.90 -10.04
CA GLY A 68 -13.90 6.44 -9.54
C GLY A 68 -15.04 7.03 -10.35
N GLU A 69 -16.14 6.29 -10.42
CA GLU A 69 -17.39 6.77 -11.00
C GLU A 69 -18.40 7.06 -9.89
N VAL A 70 -18.97 8.27 -9.93
CA VAL A 70 -19.90 8.77 -8.90
C VAL A 70 -21.21 9.16 -9.56
N PRO A 71 -22.34 8.51 -9.21
CA PRO A 71 -23.64 8.86 -9.78
C PRO A 71 -24.09 10.25 -9.30
N GLN A 72 -24.69 11.03 -10.19
CA GLN A 72 -25.29 12.30 -9.82
C GLN A 72 -26.64 12.04 -9.13
N LEU A 73 -26.67 12.21 -7.80
CA LEU A 73 -27.89 12.10 -7.02
C LEU A 73 -28.88 13.22 -7.40
N ARG A 74 -30.14 12.84 -7.63
CA ARG A 74 -31.19 13.75 -8.09
C ARG A 74 -32.24 14.04 -7.02
N ASP A 75 -32.54 13.09 -6.15
CA ASP A 75 -33.53 13.33 -5.09
C ASP A 75 -33.08 14.53 -4.21
N PRO A 76 -33.87 15.61 -4.12
CA PRO A 76 -33.55 16.77 -3.29
C PRO A 76 -33.27 16.44 -1.82
N ARG A 77 -33.80 15.32 -1.30
CA ARG A 77 -33.64 14.90 0.10
C ARG A 77 -32.30 14.21 0.35
N SER A 78 -31.75 13.51 -0.64
CA SER A 78 -30.53 12.72 -0.50
C SER A 78 -29.32 13.34 -1.20
N ARG A 79 -29.53 14.29 -2.11
CA ARG A 79 -28.42 14.93 -2.83
C ARG A 79 -27.58 15.79 -1.88
N PRO A 80 -26.25 15.66 -1.92
CA PRO A 80 -25.40 16.58 -1.19
C PRO A 80 -25.37 17.94 -1.91
N LYS A 81 -25.01 18.99 -1.17
CA LYS A 81 -24.77 20.31 -1.74
C LYS A 81 -23.58 20.31 -2.72
N GLU A 82 -22.61 19.45 -2.44
CA GLU A 82 -21.40 19.24 -3.23
C GLU A 82 -21.18 17.73 -3.36
N ASN A 83 -20.86 17.25 -4.56
CA ASN A 83 -20.52 15.86 -4.77
C ASN A 83 -19.15 15.58 -4.17
N THR A 84 -18.92 14.35 -3.71
CA THR A 84 -17.66 13.98 -3.06
C THR A 84 -17.24 12.55 -3.40
N MET A 85 -15.94 12.34 -3.56
CA MET A 85 -15.29 11.04 -3.63
C MET A 85 -14.12 11.02 -2.65
N ASN A 86 -14.09 10.04 -1.76
CA ASN A 86 -12.96 9.85 -0.84
C ASN A 86 -12.03 8.77 -1.39
N VAL A 87 -10.74 9.04 -1.36
CA VAL A 87 -9.67 8.14 -1.79
C VAL A 87 -8.75 7.90 -0.61
N GLY A 88 -8.58 6.63 -0.23
CA GLY A 88 -7.67 6.19 0.84
C GLY A 88 -6.33 5.70 0.34
N ASP A 89 -5.61 5.03 1.23
CA ASP A 89 -4.33 4.36 0.96
C ASP A 89 -3.33 5.22 0.18
N LEU A 90 -3.28 6.51 0.54
CA LEU A 90 -2.41 7.47 -0.10
C LEU A 90 -0.94 7.11 0.13
N ARG A 91 -0.16 7.12 -0.94
CA ARG A 91 1.30 7.10 -0.85
C ARG A 91 1.76 8.32 -0.05
N GLY A 92 2.65 8.08 0.92
CA GLY A 92 3.23 9.13 1.76
C GLY A 92 4.11 10.08 0.95
N TRP A 93 4.12 11.35 1.32
CA TRP A 93 4.96 12.38 0.71
C TRP A 93 4.83 12.46 -0.82
N ARG A 94 3.58 12.47 -1.29
CA ARG A 94 3.24 12.62 -2.71
C ARG A 94 2.37 13.86 -2.92
N TYR A 95 2.51 14.48 -4.09
CA TYR A 95 1.63 15.57 -4.53
C TYR A 95 0.46 14.99 -5.31
N TYR A 96 -0.74 15.52 -5.09
CA TYR A 96 -1.94 15.04 -5.74
C TYR A 96 -2.69 16.17 -6.44
N ARG A 97 -3.29 15.85 -7.58
CA ARG A 97 -4.24 16.68 -8.32
C ARG A 97 -5.45 15.85 -8.72
N ALA A 98 -6.62 16.46 -8.75
CA ALA A 98 -7.84 15.81 -9.18
C ALA A 98 -8.47 16.49 -10.40
N PHE A 99 -9.16 15.67 -11.19
CA PHE A 99 -9.92 16.04 -12.38
C PHE A 99 -11.30 15.40 -12.30
N VAL A 100 -12.31 16.10 -12.83
CA VAL A 100 -13.67 15.58 -12.91
C VAL A 100 -14.23 15.75 -14.31
N GLN A 101 -14.85 14.71 -14.84
CA GLN A 101 -15.55 14.70 -16.12
C GLN A 101 -17.00 14.28 -15.88
N ALA A 102 -17.94 14.93 -16.55
CA ALA A 102 -19.36 14.60 -16.47
C ALA A 102 -19.77 13.69 -17.63
N PHE A 103 -20.66 12.74 -17.37
CA PHE A 103 -21.23 11.84 -18.36
C PHE A 103 -22.75 11.99 -18.40
N SER A 104 -23.29 12.01 -19.61
CA SER A 104 -24.72 12.00 -19.90
C SER A 104 -24.98 10.99 -21.00
N GLU A 105 -26.25 10.78 -21.35
CA GLU A 105 -26.62 9.93 -22.50
C GLU A 105 -26.04 10.47 -23.83
N ALA A 106 -25.82 11.78 -23.95
CA ALA A 106 -25.12 12.37 -25.10
C ALA A 106 -23.62 12.01 -25.15
N GLY A 107 -23.06 11.47 -24.07
CA GLY A 107 -21.64 11.18 -23.90
C GLY A 107 -20.95 12.00 -22.81
N ALA A 108 -19.62 12.00 -22.86
CA ALA A 108 -18.74 12.61 -21.87
C ALA A 108 -18.42 14.08 -22.19
N SER A 109 -18.33 14.93 -21.16
CA SER A 109 -17.72 16.25 -21.29
C SER A 109 -16.21 16.14 -21.50
N GLY A 110 -15.49 17.24 -21.72
CA GLY A 110 -14.04 17.25 -21.44
C GLY A 110 -13.77 17.18 -19.92
N TRP A 111 -12.58 16.73 -19.51
CA TRP A 111 -12.10 16.82 -18.12
C TRP A 111 -12.06 18.25 -17.61
N SER A 112 -12.38 18.51 -16.34
CA SER A 112 -12.20 19.83 -15.71
C SER A 112 -10.74 20.32 -15.81
N LEU A 113 -10.52 21.60 -15.49
CA LEU A 113 -9.17 22.02 -15.09
C LEU A 113 -8.75 21.27 -13.81
N PRO A 114 -7.44 21.11 -13.56
CA PRO A 114 -6.94 20.44 -12.35
C PRO A 114 -7.33 21.21 -11.09
N SER A 115 -7.50 20.47 -9.99
CA SER A 115 -7.54 21.05 -8.65
C SER A 115 -6.24 21.79 -8.30
N ALA A 116 -6.28 22.58 -7.22
CA ALA A 116 -5.07 22.95 -6.51
C ALA A 116 -4.31 21.68 -6.05
N VAL A 117 -2.99 21.78 -5.94
CA VAL A 117 -2.13 20.68 -5.50
C VAL A 117 -2.24 20.50 -3.99
N VAL A 118 -2.37 19.25 -3.55
CA VAL A 118 -2.31 18.87 -2.13
C VAL A 118 -1.20 17.85 -1.94
N ARG A 119 -0.41 17.99 -0.88
CA ARG A 119 0.65 17.03 -0.53
C ARG A 119 0.20 16.14 0.63
N SER A 120 0.32 14.82 0.50
CA SER A 120 0.08 13.89 1.61
C SER A 120 1.17 14.03 2.70
N PRO A 121 0.85 13.74 3.97
CA PRO A 121 1.87 13.63 5.01
C PRO A 121 2.85 12.50 4.72
N ALA A 122 3.95 12.43 5.49
CA ALA A 122 4.81 11.25 5.49
C ALA A 122 4.03 10.01 5.94
N ASN A 123 4.45 8.84 5.47
CA ASN A 123 3.85 7.55 5.82
C ASN A 123 4.95 6.55 6.18
N VAL A 124 4.57 5.36 6.66
CA VAL A 124 5.52 4.28 6.96
C VAL A 124 6.35 3.94 5.72
N PRO A 125 7.62 3.52 5.88
CA PRO A 125 8.43 3.03 4.77
C PRO A 125 7.78 1.87 4.03
N ASP A 126 8.12 1.72 2.76
CA ASP A 126 7.72 0.57 1.97
C ASP A 126 8.37 -0.73 2.50
N ALA A 127 7.81 -1.87 2.11
CA ALA A 127 8.39 -3.17 2.45
C ALA A 127 9.71 -3.39 1.69
N VAL A 128 10.67 -4.03 2.35
CA VAL A 128 11.87 -4.57 1.68
C VAL A 128 11.44 -5.71 0.76
N MET A 129 11.78 -5.62 -0.53
CA MET A 129 11.37 -6.59 -1.55
C MET A 129 12.49 -7.51 -2.02
N ASP A 130 13.74 -7.15 -1.76
CA ASP A 130 14.94 -7.79 -2.31
C ASP A 130 15.81 -8.42 -1.22
N LEU A 131 15.17 -9.11 -0.27
CA LEU A 131 15.89 -9.84 0.77
C LEU A 131 16.53 -11.11 0.20
N GLU A 132 17.85 -11.15 0.20
CA GLU A 132 18.64 -12.23 -0.38
C GLU A 132 19.53 -12.91 0.67
N LEU A 133 19.63 -14.23 0.60
CA LEU A 133 20.60 -15.01 1.39
C LEU A 133 21.89 -15.13 0.58
N ILE A 134 22.96 -14.46 1.03
CA ILE A 134 24.23 -14.40 0.28
C ILE A 134 25.29 -15.38 0.78
N ARG A 135 25.20 -15.82 2.05
CA ARG A 135 26.07 -16.87 2.60
C ARG A 135 25.32 -17.69 3.63
N ALA A 136 25.52 -19.01 3.59
CA ALA A 136 24.98 -19.94 4.56
C ALA A 136 26.09 -20.86 5.09
N THR A 137 26.14 -21.03 6.40
CA THR A 137 26.98 -21.99 7.11
C THR A 137 26.08 -22.85 8.01
N PRO A 138 26.57 -23.95 8.60
CA PRO A 138 25.76 -24.77 9.50
C PRO A 138 25.19 -24.03 10.72
N SER A 139 25.79 -22.90 11.13
CA SER A 139 25.39 -22.14 12.31
C SER A 139 25.12 -20.66 12.04
N THR A 140 25.30 -20.18 10.81
CA THR A 140 25.11 -18.77 10.45
C THR A 140 24.47 -18.58 9.08
N LEU A 141 23.65 -17.53 8.95
CA LEU A 141 23.09 -17.09 7.67
C LEU A 141 23.36 -15.58 7.52
N LEU A 142 23.86 -15.16 6.37
CA LEU A 142 24.13 -13.76 6.03
C LEU A 142 23.12 -13.29 4.99
N PHE A 143 22.32 -12.30 5.37
CA PHE A 143 21.33 -11.67 4.50
C PHE A 143 21.80 -10.33 3.96
N GLU A 144 21.34 -9.99 2.76
CA GLU A 144 21.55 -8.70 2.10
C GLU A 144 20.23 -8.16 1.52
N TRP A 145 19.99 -6.83 1.61
CA TRP A 145 18.80 -6.18 1.04
C TRP A 145 19.01 -4.69 0.76
N SER A 146 18.11 -4.03 0.03
CA SER A 146 18.19 -2.58 -0.25
C SER A 146 17.32 -1.74 0.69
N CYS A 147 17.65 -0.45 0.85
CA CYS A 147 16.78 0.47 1.60
C CYS A 147 15.46 0.66 0.83
N PRO A 148 14.29 0.41 1.44
CA PRO A 148 13.03 0.75 0.81
C PRO A 148 12.81 2.27 0.87
N PRO A 149 11.94 2.82 0.00
CA PRO A 149 11.49 4.21 0.11
C PRO A 149 10.89 4.50 1.50
N GLY A 150 11.38 5.55 2.17
CA GLY A 150 10.89 5.96 3.49
C GLY A 150 9.62 6.81 3.48
N ASN A 151 9.03 7.06 2.29
CA ASN A 151 7.73 7.72 2.12
C ASN A 151 7.57 9.08 2.82
N GLY A 152 8.64 9.89 2.80
CA GLY A 152 8.66 11.26 3.32
C GLY A 152 9.56 11.48 4.51
N GLU A 153 9.96 10.41 5.18
CA GLU A 153 10.94 10.42 6.25
C GLU A 153 12.05 9.41 5.94
N ALA A 154 13.22 9.59 6.54
CA ALA A 154 14.28 8.60 6.40
C ALA A 154 13.90 7.34 7.19
N VAL A 155 14.17 6.17 6.60
CA VAL A 155 14.23 4.93 7.39
C VAL A 155 15.22 5.14 8.54
N THR A 156 14.99 4.53 9.71
CA THR A 156 15.87 4.72 10.88
C THR A 156 16.54 3.42 11.34
N HIS A 157 15.83 2.31 11.20
CA HIS A 157 16.29 0.99 11.58
C HIS A 157 15.51 -0.08 10.81
N PHE A 158 16.07 -1.29 10.76
CA PHE A 158 15.41 -2.49 10.28
C PHE A 158 15.17 -3.47 11.42
N LEU A 159 14.12 -4.28 11.29
CA LEU A 159 13.85 -5.41 12.16
C LEU A 159 13.93 -6.69 11.33
N LEU A 160 15.01 -7.46 11.52
CA LEU A 160 15.18 -8.78 10.94
C LEU A 160 14.64 -9.82 11.93
N GLY A 161 13.61 -10.56 11.54
CA GLY A 161 13.09 -11.70 12.31
C GLY A 161 13.37 -13.01 11.58
N TRP A 162 13.64 -14.06 12.34
CA TRP A 162 13.78 -15.41 11.81
C TRP A 162 13.09 -16.43 12.71
N SER A 163 12.62 -17.51 12.10
CA SER A 163 12.06 -18.66 12.81
C SER A 163 12.36 -19.94 12.07
N GLU A 164 12.71 -20.97 12.81
CA GLU A 164 12.86 -22.32 12.30
C GLU A 164 11.50 -22.82 11.79
N HIS A 165 11.52 -23.40 10.60
CA HIS A 165 10.34 -23.91 9.94
C HIS A 165 10.19 -25.41 10.21
N GLU A 166 9.40 -25.75 11.22
CA GLU A 166 9.24 -27.12 11.73
C GLU A 166 8.81 -28.15 10.67
N VAL A 167 8.05 -27.73 9.65
CA VAL A 167 7.49 -28.62 8.62
C VAL A 167 8.55 -29.21 7.68
N LEU A 168 9.78 -28.64 7.64
CA LEU A 168 10.87 -29.17 6.81
C LEU A 168 11.89 -29.98 7.62
N ARG A 169 11.66 -30.23 8.91
CA ARG A 169 12.54 -31.10 9.71
C ARG A 169 12.55 -32.51 9.09
N GLY A 170 13.71 -32.93 8.58
CA GLY A 170 13.90 -34.25 7.97
C GLY A 170 13.49 -34.38 6.51
N TRP A 171 13.22 -33.29 5.78
CA TRP A 171 12.90 -33.38 4.35
C TRP A 171 14.18 -33.55 3.51
N ASN A 172 14.60 -34.80 3.30
CA ASN A 172 15.75 -35.15 2.46
C ASN A 172 15.35 -35.32 0.99
N GLY A 173 14.85 -34.26 0.34
CA GLY A 173 14.72 -34.23 -1.12
C GLY A 173 13.68 -35.20 -1.72
N GLY A 174 12.52 -35.37 -1.08
CA GLY A 174 11.36 -36.00 -1.74
C GLY A 174 10.55 -37.04 -0.97
N SER A 175 10.84 -37.32 0.30
CA SER A 175 9.92 -38.08 1.17
C SER A 175 9.95 -37.56 2.60
N PRO A 176 8.81 -37.54 3.31
CA PRO A 176 8.79 -37.26 4.74
C PRO A 176 9.69 -38.28 5.45
N ALA A 177 10.49 -37.83 6.41
CA ALA A 177 11.20 -38.73 7.31
C ALA A 177 10.17 -39.70 7.91
N ALA A 178 10.39 -41.00 7.73
CA ALA A 178 9.53 -42.03 8.29
C ALA A 178 9.38 -41.76 9.80
N PRO A 179 8.15 -41.86 10.36
CA PRO A 179 7.99 -41.84 11.81
C PRO A 179 8.92 -42.89 12.41
N PRO A 180 9.59 -42.63 13.54
CA PRO A 180 10.37 -43.64 14.22
C PRO A 180 9.48 -44.86 14.45
N GLU A 181 9.92 -46.02 13.96
CA GLU A 181 9.23 -47.29 14.20
C GLU A 181 9.07 -47.45 15.71
N MET A 182 7.83 -47.64 16.16
CA MET A 182 7.51 -47.84 17.57
C MET A 182 8.12 -49.16 18.04
N GLU A 183 9.34 -49.09 18.58
CA GLU A 183 9.84 -50.12 19.48
C GLU A 183 9.25 -49.91 20.87
N ASP A 184 8.71 -51.01 21.38
CA ASP A 184 7.89 -51.17 22.56
C ASP A 184 8.64 -50.89 23.87
N GLU A 185 7.97 -50.15 24.75
CA GLU A 185 8.14 -49.98 26.20
C GLU A 185 9.54 -49.91 26.84
N GLY A 186 9.88 -48.71 27.34
CA GLY A 186 10.94 -48.52 28.33
C GLY A 186 10.89 -47.12 28.95
N SER A 187 10.13 -46.98 30.03
CA SER A 187 9.97 -45.80 30.89
C SER A 187 11.16 -44.84 30.98
N ALA A 188 10.99 -43.63 30.43
CA ALA A 188 11.60 -42.40 30.95
C ALA A 188 10.68 -41.23 30.58
N GLU A 189 10.35 -40.39 31.55
CA GLU A 189 9.63 -39.13 31.32
C GLU A 189 10.33 -38.35 30.21
N PRO A 190 9.60 -37.76 29.24
CA PRO A 190 10.22 -36.78 28.39
C PRO A 190 10.46 -35.57 29.29
N GLU A 191 11.72 -35.34 29.68
CA GLU A 191 12.16 -34.00 30.03
C GLU A 191 11.71 -33.11 28.87
N SER A 192 10.77 -32.21 29.16
CA SER A 192 10.37 -31.15 28.25
C SER A 192 11.57 -30.22 28.09
N ALA A 193 12.51 -30.62 27.23
CA ALA A 193 13.53 -29.75 26.70
C ALA A 193 12.80 -28.76 25.77
N SER A 194 12.33 -27.67 26.34
CA SER A 194 12.01 -26.45 25.60
C SER A 194 13.29 -26.00 24.90
N ILE A 195 13.45 -26.41 23.64
CA ILE A 195 14.52 -25.93 22.76
C ILE A 195 14.20 -24.45 22.45
N GLU A 196 14.73 -23.54 23.25
CA GLU A 196 14.58 -22.09 23.07
C GLU A 196 15.33 -21.52 21.84
N GLY A 197 15.79 -22.36 20.90
CA GLY A 197 16.77 -21.99 19.87
C GLY A 197 16.26 -21.78 18.44
N GLY A 198 14.96 -21.86 18.19
CA GLY A 198 14.44 -21.87 16.81
C GLY A 198 14.18 -20.49 16.19
N SER A 199 13.90 -19.46 17.01
CA SER A 199 13.42 -18.16 16.51
C SER A 199 14.08 -16.99 17.21
N GLY A 200 14.26 -15.89 16.48
CA GLY A 200 14.85 -14.68 17.03
C GLY A 200 14.55 -13.45 16.19
N HIS A 201 14.99 -12.30 16.68
CA HIS A 201 14.93 -11.05 15.95
C HIS A 201 16.13 -10.17 16.30
N LYS A 202 16.51 -9.28 15.37
CA LYS A 202 17.60 -8.33 15.53
C LYS A 202 17.17 -6.97 14.99
N ARG A 203 17.40 -5.93 15.80
CA ARG A 203 17.22 -4.54 15.40
C ARG A 203 18.55 -4.01 14.88
N LEU A 204 18.51 -3.40 13.70
CA LEU A 204 19.70 -2.92 13.00
C LEU A 204 19.57 -1.43 12.76
N ALA A 205 20.46 -0.64 13.33
CA ALA A 205 20.48 0.80 13.07
C ALA A 205 21.21 1.09 11.75
N LEU A 206 20.78 2.12 11.01
CA LEU A 206 21.36 2.42 9.69
C LEU A 206 22.87 2.72 9.70
N HIS A 207 23.40 3.22 10.81
CA HIS A 207 24.83 3.55 10.94
C HIS A 207 25.72 2.31 11.15
N GLU A 208 25.11 1.14 11.38
CA GLU A 208 25.81 -0.13 11.61
C GLU A 208 26.07 -0.88 10.27
N CYS A 209 25.97 -0.19 9.12
CA CYS A 209 25.90 -0.81 7.80
C CYS A 209 27.01 -0.32 6.85
N GLU A 210 27.58 -1.22 6.04
CA GLU A 210 28.64 -0.92 5.08
C GLU A 210 28.14 0.06 3.99
N HIS A 211 28.60 1.32 4.11
CA HIS A 211 28.21 2.46 3.28
C HIS A 211 28.57 2.34 1.77
N GLU A 212 29.32 1.31 1.34
CA GLU A 212 29.94 1.27 0.02
C GLU A 212 29.06 0.69 -1.10
N THR A 213 28.03 -0.09 -0.78
CA THR A 213 27.19 -0.77 -1.80
C THR A 213 25.74 -0.30 -1.85
N GLY A 214 25.31 0.53 -0.89
CA GLY A 214 23.89 0.93 -0.74
C GLY A 214 22.96 -0.21 -0.30
N ARG A 215 23.50 -1.39 0.01
CA ARG A 215 22.77 -2.54 0.55
C ARG A 215 23.11 -2.75 2.03
N PHE A 216 22.13 -3.27 2.74
CA PHE A 216 22.18 -3.61 4.16
C PHE A 216 22.54 -5.08 4.30
N ARG A 217 23.38 -5.41 5.29
CA ARG A 217 23.78 -6.78 5.57
C ARG A 217 23.54 -7.11 7.02
N CYS A 218 23.14 -8.36 7.28
CA CYS A 218 23.04 -8.86 8.64
C CYS A 218 23.35 -10.36 8.70
N GLU A 219 24.31 -10.71 9.55
CA GLU A 219 24.54 -12.10 9.94
C GLU A 219 23.66 -12.45 11.15
N ILE A 220 22.96 -13.57 11.02
CA ILE A 220 22.33 -14.29 12.12
C ILE A 220 23.18 -15.52 12.46
N GLU A 221 23.33 -15.78 13.75
CA GLU A 221 24.26 -16.77 14.31
C GLU A 221 23.52 -17.74 15.23
N SER A 222 24.25 -18.75 15.72
CA SER A 222 23.74 -19.76 16.67
C SER A 222 22.55 -20.57 16.14
N LEU A 223 22.52 -20.81 14.83
CA LEU A 223 21.48 -21.61 14.19
C LEU A 223 21.74 -23.11 14.30
N GLN A 224 20.67 -23.89 14.21
CA GLN A 224 20.73 -25.35 14.16
C GLN A 224 21.14 -25.82 12.76
N PRO A 225 22.14 -26.71 12.65
CA PRO A 225 22.52 -27.31 11.37
C PRO A 225 21.36 -28.07 10.71
N ALA A 226 21.41 -28.16 9.37
CA ALA A 226 20.43 -28.90 8.56
C ALA A 226 18.95 -28.53 8.82
N SER A 227 18.71 -27.32 9.31
CA SER A 227 17.37 -26.80 9.62
C SER A 227 16.96 -25.73 8.62
N HIS A 228 15.66 -25.60 8.37
CA HIS A 228 15.14 -24.57 7.48
C HIS A 228 14.66 -23.38 8.29
N TYR A 229 14.95 -22.17 7.82
CA TYR A 229 14.57 -20.93 8.49
C TYR A 229 13.78 -20.04 7.54
N LEU A 230 12.70 -19.44 8.06
CA LEU A 230 12.03 -18.33 7.44
C LEU A 230 12.64 -17.03 7.98
N ALA A 231 13.11 -16.14 7.12
CA ALA A 231 13.62 -14.83 7.49
C ALA A 231 12.77 -13.72 6.87
N ARG A 232 12.57 -12.62 7.61
CA ARG A 232 11.83 -11.44 7.14
C ARG A 232 12.46 -10.16 7.68
N VAL A 233 12.57 -9.15 6.83
CA VAL A 233 12.96 -7.78 7.19
C VAL A 233 11.76 -6.84 7.06
N ARG A 234 11.64 -5.88 7.99
CA ARG A 234 10.68 -4.77 7.94
C ARG A 234 11.24 -3.50 8.57
#